data_AF-A0A7X4DI81-F1
#
_entry.id   AF-A0A7X4DI81-F1
#
_cell.length_a   1.000
_cell.length_b   1.000
_cell.length_c   1.000
_cell.angle_alpha   90.00
_cell.angle_beta   90.00
_cell.angle_gamma   90.00
#
_symmetry.space_group_name_H-M   'P 1'
#
loop_
_entity.id
_entity.type
_entity.pdbx_description
1 polymer ?
#
loop_
_entity_poly.entity_id
_entity_poly.type
_entity_poly.pdbx_seq_one_letter_code
_entity_poly.pdbx_strand_id
1 'polypeptide(L)'
;MSALKSLFGASREEIWRQLAREVGGQFHDGSVFRPSAVQARTDDWIITLDTLSDPNSGATYTRLRAPYFNPERFRFEIYRTTFFSDLGKALGMQDIEVGHPRFDRDFVIKGNAPGRVRRLFDSQKIRRLIDDLPRIRLSVKAHEGMLSKFPAGVDELHFQATGTIKDLGRLRTLFDLFAEVLQELCHEGKAYEDDVRIHMRRLRAPGGQIRDRHLIWEGNEPRRDAAAALGRLGDPAAGPALASVLKDKDTALVARAIEALARVGDAKAIGPLVCRLGDTKAADDGRPIRDHVADALRQLGEGVLVDAFLSAAGGDFARLKAYDGEYREEIIEALCNSIRWRSAEHPANALAEIHAVEALPRLRAILTNFGGRNPTGQAVADAIRRLEARASLPRAAASADVEVDTLPRAAGEPRPDRGTLPRGSRAPGGPR
;
A
#
# COMPACT_ATOMS: atom_id res chain seq x y z
N MET A 1 33.77 -41.53 -16.44
CA MET A 1 33.21 -40.16 -16.45
C MET A 1 33.96 -39.15 -15.55
N SER A 2 34.99 -39.52 -14.78
CA SER A 2 35.67 -38.60 -13.83
C SER A 2 36.82 -37.77 -14.45
N ALA A 3 37.55 -38.31 -15.43
CA ALA A 3 38.75 -37.66 -15.99
C ALA A 3 38.48 -36.47 -16.94
N LEU A 4 37.27 -36.37 -17.51
CA LEU A 4 36.88 -35.25 -18.40
C LEU A 4 36.46 -33.99 -17.63
N LYS A 5 36.16 -34.09 -16.33
CA LYS A 5 35.82 -32.94 -15.46
C LYS A 5 37.03 -32.17 -14.93
N SER A 6 38.25 -32.74 -14.96
CA SER A 6 39.45 -32.03 -14.46
C SER A 6 40.11 -31.12 -15.52
N LEU A 7 39.81 -31.34 -16.81
CA LEU A 7 40.35 -30.54 -17.92
C LEU A 7 39.44 -29.37 -18.34
N PHE A 8 38.14 -29.49 -18.06
CA PHE A 8 37.16 -28.43 -18.27
C PHE A 8 36.61 -28.08 -16.89
N GLY A 9 37.06 -26.96 -16.31
CA GLY A 9 36.60 -26.51 -14.99
C GLY A 9 35.07 -26.51 -14.85
N ALA A 10 34.58 -26.40 -13.61
CA ALA A 10 33.17 -26.55 -13.27
C ALA A 10 32.22 -25.90 -14.30
N SER A 11 31.15 -26.62 -14.66
CA SER A 11 30.20 -26.12 -15.65
C SER A 11 29.53 -24.84 -15.14
N ARG A 12 29.01 -24.01 -16.06
CA ARG A 12 28.25 -22.80 -15.70
C ARG A 12 27.17 -23.12 -14.66
N GLU A 13 26.43 -24.21 -14.86
CA GLU A 13 25.32 -24.60 -13.98
C GLU A 13 25.78 -25.05 -12.61
N GLU A 14 26.90 -25.78 -12.52
CA GLU A 14 27.49 -26.15 -11.23
C GLU A 14 27.88 -24.90 -10.43
N ILE A 15 28.51 -23.93 -11.08
CA ILE A 15 28.93 -22.67 -10.45
C ILE A 15 27.72 -21.83 -10.05
N TRP A 16 26.70 -21.73 -10.90
CA TRP A 16 25.51 -20.94 -10.60
C TRP A 16 24.62 -21.58 -9.54
N ARG A 17 24.55 -22.92 -9.46
CA ARG A 17 23.92 -23.62 -8.32
C ARG A 17 24.68 -23.40 -7.03
N GLN A 18 26.02 -23.35 -7.08
CA GLN A 18 26.81 -22.97 -5.91
C GLN A 18 26.55 -21.53 -5.50
N LEU A 19 26.57 -20.58 -6.45
CA LEU A 19 26.24 -19.18 -6.19
C LEU A 19 24.87 -19.05 -5.52
N ALA A 20 23.83 -19.69 -6.08
CA ALA A 20 22.48 -19.65 -5.52
C ALA A 20 22.46 -20.03 -4.03
N ARG A 21 23.20 -21.06 -3.63
CA ARG A 21 23.32 -21.44 -2.21
C ARG A 21 24.04 -20.38 -1.38
N GLU A 22 25.12 -19.78 -1.90
CA GLU A 22 25.91 -18.78 -1.17
C GLU A 22 25.16 -17.45 -0.97
N VAL A 23 24.31 -17.05 -1.92
CA VAL A 23 23.52 -15.82 -1.82
C VAL A 23 22.12 -16.04 -1.22
N GLY A 24 21.84 -17.24 -0.69
CA GLY A 24 20.51 -17.59 -0.14
C GLY A 24 19.39 -17.58 -1.18
N GLY A 25 19.71 -17.77 -2.46
CA GLY A 25 18.80 -17.75 -3.59
C GLY A 25 18.42 -19.13 -4.12
N GLN A 26 17.76 -19.13 -5.28
CA GLN A 26 17.33 -20.31 -6.00
C GLN A 26 17.94 -20.34 -7.40
N PHE A 27 18.37 -21.53 -7.84
CA PHE A 27 18.76 -21.78 -9.21
C PHE A 27 17.58 -22.34 -9.99
N HIS A 28 17.31 -21.76 -11.15
CA HIS A 28 16.28 -22.21 -12.07
C HIS A 28 16.93 -22.82 -13.31
N ASP A 29 16.64 -24.09 -13.56
CA ASP A 29 17.13 -24.79 -14.75
C ASP A 29 16.59 -24.13 -16.03
N GLY A 30 17.47 -24.02 -17.02
CA GLY A 30 17.10 -23.51 -18.33
C GLY A 30 16.30 -24.54 -19.14
N SER A 31 15.55 -24.04 -20.12
CA SER A 31 14.92 -24.84 -21.16
C SER A 31 15.34 -24.32 -22.55
N VAL A 32 14.93 -25.03 -23.60
CA VAL A 32 15.19 -24.63 -25.00
C VAL A 32 14.77 -23.17 -25.27
N PHE A 33 13.76 -22.67 -24.57
CA PHE A 33 13.22 -21.31 -24.77
C PHE A 33 13.60 -20.32 -23.67
N ARG A 34 14.26 -20.75 -22.59
CA ARG A 34 14.63 -19.88 -21.45
C ARG A 34 16.01 -20.24 -20.90
N PRO A 35 16.96 -19.31 -20.84
CA PRO A 35 18.27 -19.57 -20.25
C PRO A 35 18.15 -19.83 -18.75
N SER A 36 19.03 -20.65 -18.18
CA SER A 36 19.11 -20.85 -16.73
C SER A 36 19.29 -19.51 -16.00
N ALA A 37 18.84 -19.43 -14.74
CA ALA A 37 18.93 -18.22 -13.95
C ALA A 37 19.21 -18.50 -12.47
N VAL A 38 19.77 -17.51 -11.78
CA VAL A 38 19.83 -17.47 -10.31
C VAL A 38 18.96 -16.29 -9.85
N GLN A 39 18.07 -16.53 -8.90
CA GLN A 39 17.26 -15.50 -8.27
C GLN A 39 17.58 -15.47 -6.78
N ALA A 40 17.91 -14.30 -6.25
CA ALA A 40 18.11 -14.11 -4.81
C ALA A 40 17.30 -12.92 -4.33
N ARG A 41 16.65 -13.08 -3.17
CA ARG A 41 15.94 -11.98 -2.52
C ARG A 41 16.89 -11.24 -1.60
N THR A 42 16.88 -9.92 -1.67
CA THR A 42 17.54 -9.02 -0.73
C THR A 42 16.56 -7.91 -0.39
N ASP A 43 16.21 -7.79 0.89
CA ASP A 43 15.17 -6.87 1.37
C ASP A 43 13.90 -6.94 0.50
N ASP A 44 13.57 -5.84 -0.18
CA ASP A 44 12.38 -5.67 -1.03
C ASP A 44 12.56 -6.16 -2.48
N TRP A 45 13.76 -6.61 -2.85
CA TRP A 45 14.13 -6.84 -4.24
C TRP A 45 14.48 -8.30 -4.52
N ILE A 46 14.18 -8.72 -5.75
CA ILE A 46 14.66 -9.98 -6.31
C ILE A 46 15.71 -9.65 -7.36
N ILE A 47 16.95 -10.03 -7.10
CA ILE A 47 18.06 -9.92 -8.05
C ILE A 47 18.07 -11.17 -8.92
N THR A 48 17.95 -10.98 -10.23
CA THR A 48 18.01 -12.06 -11.23
C THR A 48 19.32 -12.00 -12.01
N LEU A 49 20.12 -13.06 -11.92
CA LEU A 49 21.24 -13.36 -12.82
C LEU A 49 20.76 -14.28 -13.94
N ASP A 50 20.99 -13.90 -15.20
CA ASP A 50 20.74 -14.77 -16.36
C ASP A 50 21.75 -14.53 -17.51
N THR A 51 21.59 -15.28 -18.61
CA THR A 51 22.31 -15.02 -19.86
C THR A 51 21.38 -14.47 -20.95
N LEU A 52 21.88 -13.55 -21.77
CA LEU A 52 21.24 -13.11 -23.02
C LEU A 52 22.11 -13.47 -24.21
N SER A 53 21.54 -14.12 -25.21
CA SER A 53 22.19 -14.32 -26.51
C SER A 53 21.67 -13.27 -27.49
N ASP A 54 22.58 -12.54 -28.13
CA ASP A 54 22.26 -11.67 -29.24
C ASP A 54 22.06 -12.52 -30.51
N PRO A 55 20.84 -12.51 -31.11
CA PRO A 55 20.54 -13.33 -32.27
C PRO A 55 21.33 -12.94 -33.51
N ASN A 56 21.79 -11.69 -33.61
CA ASN A 56 22.50 -11.18 -34.79
C ASN A 56 24.00 -11.47 -34.71
N SER A 57 24.62 -11.25 -33.55
CA SER A 57 26.06 -11.45 -33.38
C SER A 57 26.43 -12.82 -32.83
N GLY A 58 25.48 -13.59 -32.30
CA GLY A 58 25.73 -14.82 -31.54
C GLY A 58 26.41 -14.57 -30.19
N ALA A 59 26.71 -13.32 -29.84
CA ALA A 59 27.38 -12.98 -28.60
C ALA A 59 26.49 -13.32 -27.40
N THR A 60 27.06 -13.99 -26.42
CA THR A 60 26.39 -14.26 -25.13
C THR A 60 26.83 -13.22 -24.11
N TYR A 61 25.89 -12.75 -23.30
CA TYR A 61 26.12 -11.80 -22.22
C TYR A 61 25.61 -12.36 -20.90
N THR A 62 26.35 -12.15 -19.83
CA THR A 62 25.88 -12.33 -18.45
C THR A 62 25.21 -11.06 -17.99
N ARG A 63 24.02 -11.16 -17.39
CA ARG A 63 23.27 -10.00 -16.88
C ARG A 63 22.83 -10.19 -15.45
N LEU A 64 22.86 -9.12 -14.66
CA LEU A 64 22.14 -9.02 -13.38
C LEU A 64 21.09 -7.92 -13.52
N ARG A 65 19.89 -8.18 -12.98
CA ARG A 65 18.74 -7.27 -13.08
C ARG A 65 17.94 -7.29 -11.78
N ALA A 66 17.49 -6.13 -11.35
CA ALA A 66 16.58 -6.00 -10.21
C ALA A 66 15.63 -4.82 -10.45
N PRO A 67 14.32 -5.08 -10.60
CA PRO A 67 13.33 -4.03 -10.66
C PRO A 67 13.15 -3.35 -9.30
N TYR A 68 13.02 -2.03 -9.28
CA TYR A 68 12.81 -1.26 -8.06
C TYR A 68 11.97 0.00 -8.32
N PHE A 69 11.37 0.54 -7.27
CA PHE A 69 10.57 1.75 -7.37
C PHE A 69 11.46 3.01 -7.44
N ASN A 70 11.39 3.72 -8.56
CA ASN A 70 12.17 4.91 -8.89
C ASN A 70 11.25 6.08 -9.31
N PRO A 71 10.47 6.66 -8.38
CA PRO A 71 9.49 7.70 -8.73
C PRO A 71 10.13 8.97 -9.28
N GLU A 72 11.36 9.28 -8.87
CA GLU A 72 12.11 10.46 -9.30
C GLU A 72 12.81 10.27 -10.66
N ARG A 73 12.66 9.09 -11.29
CA ARG A 73 13.31 8.74 -12.57
C ARG A 73 14.82 8.98 -12.54
N PHE A 74 15.46 8.68 -11.42
CA PHE A 74 16.90 8.80 -11.29
C PHE A 74 17.61 7.82 -12.22
N ARG A 75 18.58 8.30 -12.99
CA ARG A 75 19.35 7.51 -13.95
C ARG A 75 20.82 7.76 -13.75
N PHE A 76 21.59 6.68 -13.76
CA PHE A 76 23.03 6.73 -13.87
C PHE A 76 23.54 5.57 -14.72
N GLU A 77 24.76 5.73 -15.21
CA GLU A 77 25.56 4.68 -15.84
C GLU A 77 27.00 4.84 -15.39
N ILE A 78 27.65 3.74 -15.02
CA ILE A 78 29.08 3.69 -14.70
C ILE A 78 29.73 2.54 -15.48
N TYR A 79 30.89 2.81 -16.08
CA TYR A 79 31.72 1.79 -16.70
C TYR A 79 33.20 2.16 -16.64
N ARG A 80 34.08 1.15 -16.66
CA ARG A 80 35.53 1.38 -16.67
C ARG A 80 35.99 2.04 -17.96
N THR A 81 36.97 2.93 -17.86
CA THR A 81 37.69 3.47 -19.01
C THR A 81 38.48 2.35 -19.70
N THR A 82 38.15 2.04 -20.95
CA THR A 82 39.02 1.26 -21.84
C THR A 82 39.76 2.27 -22.71
N PHE A 83 41.09 2.29 -22.64
CA PHE A 83 42.00 3.10 -23.47
C PHE A 83 41.37 3.47 -24.83
N PHE A 84 41.23 4.78 -25.10
CA PHE A 84 40.40 5.48 -26.11
C PHE A 84 39.10 6.13 -25.55
N SER A 85 39.25 7.17 -24.72
CA SER A 85 38.16 8.02 -24.22
C SER A 85 37.89 9.30 -25.04
N ASP A 86 38.64 9.55 -26.12
CA ASP A 86 38.53 10.84 -26.84
C ASP A 86 37.44 10.88 -27.93
N LEU A 87 36.84 9.74 -28.30
CA LEU A 87 35.91 9.67 -29.43
C LEU A 87 34.48 9.27 -29.02
N GLY A 88 33.93 9.96 -28.02
CA GLY A 88 32.59 9.66 -27.50
C GLY A 88 31.78 10.86 -26.98
N LYS A 89 32.10 12.10 -27.39
CA LYS A 89 31.39 13.32 -26.97
C LYS A 89 30.10 13.61 -27.77
N ALA A 90 29.31 12.58 -28.04
CA ALA A 90 27.98 12.76 -28.64
C ALA A 90 26.93 12.15 -27.72
N LEU A 91 25.93 12.96 -27.36
CA LEU A 91 24.80 12.72 -26.45
C LEU A 91 24.99 13.19 -25.00
N GLY A 92 24.94 14.51 -24.80
CA GLY A 92 24.17 15.19 -23.74
C GLY A 92 24.42 14.90 -22.25
N MET A 93 25.27 13.93 -21.88
CA MET A 93 25.60 13.62 -20.49
C MET A 93 27.10 13.83 -20.28
N GLN A 94 27.43 14.82 -19.46
CA GLN A 94 28.80 15.11 -19.03
C GLN A 94 29.29 14.00 -18.09
N ASP A 95 30.60 13.77 -18.09
CA ASP A 95 31.26 12.91 -17.11
C ASP A 95 31.14 13.57 -15.72
N ILE A 96 30.67 12.82 -14.72
CA ILE A 96 30.43 13.32 -13.36
C ILE A 96 31.59 12.91 -12.48
N GLU A 97 32.38 13.89 -12.03
CA GLU A 97 33.36 13.67 -10.98
C GLU A 97 32.66 13.49 -9.62
N VAL A 98 32.95 12.37 -8.96
CA VAL A 98 32.42 12.02 -7.63
C VAL A 98 33.33 12.41 -6.48
N GLY A 99 34.49 13.01 -6.76
CA GLY A 99 35.39 13.56 -5.74
C GLY A 99 36.39 12.54 -5.20
N HIS A 100 36.65 11.48 -5.96
CA HIS A 100 37.58 10.42 -5.62
C HIS A 100 38.58 10.22 -6.76
N PRO A 101 39.76 10.89 -6.74
CA PRO A 101 40.62 11.04 -7.91
C PRO A 101 41.04 9.74 -8.62
N ARG A 102 41.26 8.66 -7.87
CA ARG A 102 41.56 7.35 -8.48
C ARG A 102 40.33 6.74 -9.17
N PHE A 103 39.17 6.86 -8.53
CA PHE A 103 37.90 6.33 -9.05
C PHE A 103 37.45 7.13 -10.28
N ASP A 104 37.51 8.46 -10.21
CA ASP A 104 37.19 9.37 -11.32
C ASP A 104 38.09 9.18 -12.55
N ARG A 105 39.34 8.70 -12.34
CA ARG A 105 40.25 8.34 -13.45
C ARG A 105 39.89 6.99 -14.08
N ASP A 106 39.50 6.02 -13.26
CA ASP A 106 39.34 4.62 -13.68
C ASP A 106 37.93 4.33 -14.24
N PHE A 107 36.96 5.23 -14.00
CA PHE A 107 35.56 5.06 -14.39
C PHE A 107 34.99 6.31 -15.06
N VAL A 108 34.18 6.10 -16.08
CA VAL A 108 33.28 7.12 -16.63
C VAL A 108 31.94 6.99 -15.92
N ILE A 109 31.41 8.10 -15.43
CA ILE A 109 30.14 8.15 -14.69
C ILE A 109 29.21 9.17 -15.32
N LYS A 110 28.01 8.73 -15.68
CA LYS A 110 26.98 9.57 -16.29
C LYS A 110 25.70 9.49 -15.46
N GLY A 111 24.87 10.53 -15.52
CA GLY A 111 23.57 10.51 -14.87
C GLY A 111 22.80 11.81 -15.01
N ASN A 112 21.52 11.78 -14.65
CA ASN A 112 20.62 12.93 -14.76
C ASN A 112 20.54 13.79 -13.48
N ALA A 113 21.14 13.34 -12.37
CA ALA A 113 21.19 14.09 -11.11
C ALA A 113 22.58 13.97 -10.46
N PRO A 114 23.55 14.83 -10.83
CA PRO A 114 24.93 14.73 -10.35
C PRO A 114 25.07 14.66 -8.83
N GLY A 115 24.28 15.44 -8.07
CA GLY A 115 24.31 15.37 -6.61
C GLY A 115 23.90 14.01 -6.04
N ARG A 116 22.93 13.32 -6.65
CA ARG A 116 22.53 11.96 -6.25
C ARG A 116 23.57 10.92 -6.66
N VAL A 117 24.17 11.08 -7.83
CA VAL A 117 25.28 10.23 -8.30
C VAL A 117 26.45 10.32 -7.33
N ARG A 118 26.86 11.53 -6.93
CA ARG A 118 27.92 11.72 -5.92
C ARG A 118 27.58 11.00 -4.62
N ARG A 119 26.38 11.22 -4.06
CA ARG A 119 25.93 10.52 -2.84
C ARG A 119 25.96 9.00 -2.96
N LEU A 120 25.49 8.44 -4.08
CA LEU A 120 25.54 7.00 -4.30
C LEU A 120 26.99 6.48 -4.25
N PHE A 121 27.90 7.21 -4.89
CA PHE A 121 29.31 6.86 -4.92
C PHE A 121 30.12 7.44 -3.77
N ASP A 122 29.51 8.08 -2.77
CA ASP A 122 30.14 8.42 -1.47
C ASP A 122 30.25 7.17 -0.58
N SER A 123 29.45 6.13 -0.85
CA SER A 123 29.59 4.82 -0.21
C SER A 123 30.94 4.17 -0.57
N GLN A 124 31.82 4.08 0.44
CA GLN A 124 33.11 3.40 0.29
C GLN A 124 32.94 1.92 -0.06
N LYS A 125 31.86 1.28 0.40
CA LYS A 125 31.57 -0.13 0.10
C LYS A 125 31.25 -0.32 -1.38
N ILE A 126 30.39 0.53 -1.97
CA ILE A 126 30.10 0.51 -3.40
C ILE A 126 31.38 0.69 -4.22
N ARG A 127 32.21 1.71 -3.91
CA ARG A 127 33.46 1.95 -4.64
C ARG A 127 34.41 0.76 -4.61
N ARG A 128 34.64 0.15 -3.43
CA ARG A 128 35.49 -1.04 -3.28
C ARG A 128 34.98 -2.23 -4.10
N LEU A 129 33.68 -2.52 -4.02
CA LEU A 129 33.07 -3.63 -4.77
C LEU A 129 33.19 -3.43 -6.29
N ILE A 130 33.06 -2.19 -6.77
CA ILE A 130 33.24 -1.83 -8.18
C ILE A 130 34.71 -1.95 -8.61
N ASP A 131 35.65 -1.53 -7.75
CA ASP A 131 37.10 -1.61 -7.99
C ASP A 131 37.61 -3.05 -8.14
N ASP A 132 36.98 -4.02 -7.48
CA ASP A 132 37.34 -5.44 -7.59
C ASP A 132 36.86 -6.11 -8.89
N LEU A 133 36.01 -5.42 -9.68
CA LEU A 133 35.41 -5.99 -10.89
C LEU A 133 36.16 -5.55 -12.16
N PRO A 134 36.67 -6.49 -13.00
CA PRO A 134 37.56 -6.16 -14.12
C PRO A 134 36.84 -5.52 -15.33
N ARG A 135 35.57 -5.83 -15.53
CA ARG A 135 34.71 -5.24 -16.56
C ARG A 135 33.31 -5.07 -16.00
N ILE A 136 32.92 -3.83 -15.77
CA ILE A 136 31.62 -3.47 -15.22
C ILE A 136 30.97 -2.42 -16.11
N ARG A 137 29.68 -2.64 -16.38
CA ARG A 137 28.74 -1.63 -16.84
C ARG A 137 27.51 -1.79 -15.98
N LEU A 138 27.27 -0.83 -15.09
CA LEU A 138 26.13 -0.79 -14.20
C LEU A 138 25.30 0.46 -14.53
N SER A 139 23.99 0.30 -14.65
CA SER A 139 23.11 1.38 -15.08
C SER A 139 21.69 1.20 -14.55
N VAL A 140 20.93 2.29 -14.46
CA VAL A 140 19.47 2.22 -14.33
C VAL A 140 18.84 2.28 -15.72
N LYS A 141 18.12 1.22 -16.10
CA LYS A 141 17.34 1.15 -17.33
C LYS A 141 15.91 1.61 -17.07
N ALA A 142 15.49 2.62 -17.81
CA ALA A 142 14.13 3.11 -17.79
C ALA A 142 13.22 2.17 -18.60
N HIS A 143 12.05 1.85 -18.04
CA HIS A 143 11.02 1.07 -18.70
C HIS A 143 9.79 1.94 -18.93
N GLU A 144 9.68 2.58 -20.10
CA GLU A 144 8.61 3.51 -20.44
C GLU A 144 7.78 3.04 -21.65
N GLY A 145 6.52 3.46 -21.69
CA GLY A 145 5.62 3.27 -22.83
C GLY A 145 4.60 2.13 -22.68
N MET A 146 3.62 2.10 -23.60
CA MET A 146 2.46 1.19 -23.56
C MET A 146 2.83 -0.30 -23.64
N LEU A 147 4.01 -0.62 -24.18
CA LEU A 147 4.52 -2.00 -24.30
C LEU A 147 5.35 -2.43 -23.07
N SER A 148 5.61 -1.52 -22.12
CA SER A 148 6.33 -1.85 -20.91
C SER A 148 5.46 -2.74 -20.01
N LYS A 149 6.04 -3.84 -19.53
CA LYS A 149 5.40 -4.70 -18.53
C LYS A 149 5.55 -4.15 -17.09
N PHE A 150 6.30 -3.07 -16.92
CA PHE A 150 6.54 -2.43 -15.62
C PHE A 150 5.47 -1.39 -15.29
N PRO A 151 4.96 -1.36 -14.05
CA PRO A 151 4.15 -0.25 -13.57
C PRO A 151 4.90 1.07 -13.66
N ALA A 152 4.14 2.16 -13.75
CA ALA A 152 4.70 3.50 -13.79
C ALA A 152 5.61 3.76 -12.57
N GLY A 153 6.81 4.28 -12.83
CA GLY A 153 7.80 4.56 -11.79
C GLY A 153 8.59 3.34 -11.32
N VAL A 154 8.45 2.16 -11.93
CA VAL A 154 9.33 1.02 -11.69
C VAL A 154 10.38 0.96 -12.80
N ASP A 155 11.65 1.04 -12.41
CA ASP A 155 12.81 0.93 -13.31
C ASP A 155 13.64 -0.31 -12.94
N GLU A 156 14.66 -0.62 -13.75
CA GLU A 156 15.53 -1.78 -13.55
C GLU A 156 16.98 -1.33 -13.27
N LEU A 157 17.52 -1.72 -12.12
CA LEU A 157 18.98 -1.72 -11.94
C LEU A 157 19.54 -2.87 -12.78
N HIS A 158 20.51 -2.57 -13.64
CA HIS A 158 20.96 -3.48 -14.67
C HIS A 158 22.48 -3.50 -14.81
N PHE A 159 23.03 -4.71 -14.94
CA PHE A 159 24.42 -4.98 -15.25
C PHE A 159 24.52 -5.91 -16.46
N GLN A 160 25.56 -5.72 -17.27
CA GLN A 160 25.86 -6.61 -18.38
C GLN A 160 27.36 -6.74 -18.62
N ALA A 161 27.80 -7.97 -18.85
CA ALA A 161 29.17 -8.30 -19.27
C ALA A 161 29.15 -9.30 -20.43
N THR A 162 30.05 -9.11 -21.40
CA THR A 162 30.25 -10.05 -22.50
C THR A 162 30.78 -11.38 -21.99
N GLY A 163 30.27 -12.47 -22.55
CA GLY A 163 30.57 -13.84 -22.18
C GLY A 163 29.72 -14.36 -21.01
N THR A 164 29.92 -15.63 -20.68
CA THR A 164 29.35 -16.26 -19.48
C THR A 164 30.37 -16.16 -18.35
N ILE A 165 30.03 -15.46 -17.27
CA ILE A 165 30.87 -15.41 -16.07
C ILE A 165 30.78 -16.77 -15.35
N LYS A 166 31.94 -17.41 -15.22
CA LYS A 166 32.14 -18.68 -14.48
C LYS A 166 33.05 -18.49 -13.26
N ASP A 167 33.33 -17.25 -12.88
CA ASP A 167 34.09 -16.96 -11.66
C ASP A 167 33.08 -16.72 -10.53
N LEU A 168 33.08 -17.64 -9.56
CA LEU A 168 32.14 -17.60 -8.43
C LEU A 168 32.37 -16.37 -7.55
N GLY A 169 33.62 -16.01 -7.28
CA GLY A 169 33.97 -14.85 -6.46
C GLY A 169 33.47 -13.56 -7.11
N ARG A 170 33.68 -13.41 -8.41
CA ARG A 170 33.16 -12.29 -9.20
C ARG A 170 31.64 -12.22 -9.18
N LEU A 171 30.96 -13.36 -9.30
CA LEU A 171 29.49 -13.39 -9.24
C LEU A 171 28.98 -12.98 -7.86
N ARG A 172 29.63 -13.41 -6.78
CA ARG A 172 29.29 -12.98 -5.41
C ARG A 172 29.46 -11.48 -5.24
N THR A 173 30.62 -10.93 -5.62
CA THR A 173 30.87 -9.48 -5.58
C THR A 173 29.83 -8.69 -6.36
N LEU A 174 29.33 -9.22 -7.49
CA LEU A 174 28.26 -8.59 -8.26
C LEU A 174 26.91 -8.57 -7.53
N PHE A 175 26.53 -9.65 -6.84
CA PHE A 175 25.32 -9.68 -6.01
C PHE A 175 25.43 -8.71 -4.83
N ASP A 176 26.58 -8.69 -4.15
CA ASP A 176 26.84 -7.77 -3.04
C ASP A 176 26.76 -6.31 -3.49
N LEU A 177 27.32 -6.01 -4.67
CA LEU A 177 27.23 -4.69 -5.27
C LEU A 177 25.79 -4.29 -5.61
N PHE A 178 25.00 -5.21 -6.18
CA PHE A 178 23.60 -4.95 -6.50
C PHE A 178 22.78 -4.63 -5.25
N ALA A 179 22.93 -5.44 -4.21
CA ALA A 179 22.23 -5.23 -2.95
C ALA A 179 22.59 -3.86 -2.35
N GLU A 180 23.88 -3.54 -2.28
CA GLU A 180 24.34 -2.25 -1.73
C GLU A 180 23.83 -1.05 -2.54
N VAL A 181 23.85 -1.14 -3.88
CA VAL A 181 23.34 -0.07 -4.74
C VAL A 181 21.82 0.08 -4.58
N LEU A 182 21.06 -1.01 -4.52
CA LEU A 182 19.60 -0.94 -4.31
C LEU A 182 19.26 -0.31 -2.96
N GLN A 183 20.01 -0.66 -1.91
CA GLN A 183 19.89 -0.05 -0.59
C GLN A 183 20.13 1.46 -0.65
N GLU A 184 21.22 1.92 -1.26
CA GLU A 184 21.48 3.36 -1.39
C GLU A 184 20.44 4.08 -2.27
N LEU A 185 19.94 3.43 -3.33
CA LEU A 185 18.94 4.01 -4.23
C LEU A 185 17.57 4.21 -3.58
N CYS A 186 17.15 3.27 -2.74
CA CYS A 186 15.79 3.23 -2.20
C CYS A 186 15.72 3.70 -0.75
N HIS A 187 16.80 3.52 0.02
CA HIS A 187 16.77 3.61 1.47
C HIS A 187 17.52 4.82 2.09
N GLU A 188 18.25 5.63 1.32
CA GLU A 188 18.95 6.84 1.85
C GLU A 188 19.77 6.56 3.14
N GLY A 189 20.41 5.39 3.25
CA GLY A 189 21.28 5.02 4.37
C GLY A 189 20.59 4.33 5.56
N LYS A 190 21.42 3.82 6.49
CA LYS A 190 21.08 2.77 7.49
C LYS A 190 20.10 3.13 8.63
N ALA A 191 19.40 4.27 8.58
CA ALA A 191 18.44 4.70 9.62
C ALA A 191 16.98 4.41 9.23
N TYR A 192 16.73 3.28 8.56
CA TYR A 192 15.55 3.08 7.73
C TYR A 192 14.31 2.51 8.44
N GLU A 193 14.50 1.74 9.51
CA GLU A 193 13.38 1.02 10.13
C GLU A 193 12.42 1.97 10.86
N ASP A 194 12.94 3.08 11.39
CA ASP A 194 12.19 4.00 12.23
C ASP A 194 11.70 5.27 11.52
N ASP A 195 12.03 5.47 10.24
CA ASP A 195 11.59 6.66 9.50
C ASP A 195 10.21 6.44 8.84
N VAL A 196 9.22 7.14 9.39
CA VAL A 196 7.84 7.16 8.90
C VAL A 196 7.74 7.59 7.44
N ARG A 197 8.53 8.58 7.00
CA ARG A 197 8.48 9.13 5.63
C ARG A 197 8.86 8.09 4.59
N ILE A 198 9.83 7.27 4.96
CA ILE A 198 10.36 6.17 4.19
C ILE A 198 9.29 5.11 3.96
N HIS A 199 8.62 4.66 5.03
CA HIS A 199 7.55 3.67 4.90
C HIS A 199 6.32 4.24 4.21
N MET A 200 6.02 5.54 4.37
CA MET A 200 4.98 6.21 3.58
C MET A 200 5.29 6.21 2.08
N ARG A 201 6.56 6.39 1.69
CA ARG A 201 6.99 6.29 0.28
C ARG A 201 6.82 4.87 -0.23
N ARG A 202 7.25 3.86 0.54
CA ARG A 202 7.09 2.42 0.21
C ARG A 202 5.62 2.02 0.09
N LEU A 203 4.76 2.47 1.01
CA LEU A 203 3.32 2.20 0.98
C LEU A 203 2.65 2.71 -0.31
N ARG A 204 3.12 3.87 -0.81
CA ARG A 204 2.65 4.52 -2.05
C ARG A 204 3.31 3.97 -3.32
N ALA A 205 4.28 3.07 -3.21
CA ALA A 205 4.86 2.41 -4.36
C ALA A 205 3.78 1.66 -5.17
N PRO A 206 3.94 1.49 -6.48
CA PRO A 206 3.02 0.68 -7.26
C PRO A 206 2.98 -0.74 -6.72
N GLY A 207 1.78 -1.31 -6.62
CA GLY A 207 1.58 -2.72 -6.30
C GLY A 207 1.56 -3.60 -7.55
N GLY A 208 1.37 -4.90 -7.33
CA GLY A 208 1.27 -5.92 -8.38
C GLY A 208 2.50 -6.82 -8.46
N GLN A 209 2.52 -7.66 -9.50
CA GLN A 209 3.59 -8.60 -9.76
C GLN A 209 3.93 -8.63 -11.25
N ILE A 210 5.22 -8.70 -11.54
CA ILE A 210 5.71 -8.98 -12.89
C ILE A 210 6.46 -10.30 -12.82
N ARG A 211 6.14 -11.21 -13.73
CA ARG A 211 6.88 -12.45 -13.94
C ARG A 211 7.11 -12.60 -15.44
N ASP A 212 8.27 -12.13 -15.91
CA ASP A 212 8.66 -12.25 -17.32
C ASP A 212 9.97 -13.02 -17.47
N ARG A 213 9.89 -14.21 -18.07
CA ARG A 213 10.97 -15.22 -18.09
C ARG A 213 11.47 -15.55 -16.67
N HIS A 214 12.52 -14.86 -16.22
CA HIS A 214 13.15 -14.96 -14.90
C HIS A 214 13.19 -13.61 -14.16
N LEU A 215 12.69 -12.54 -14.76
CA LEU A 215 12.62 -11.24 -14.11
C LEU A 215 11.35 -11.21 -13.26
N ILE A 216 11.54 -10.97 -11.96
CA ILE A 216 10.45 -10.91 -10.99
C ILE A 216 10.42 -9.52 -10.36
N TRP A 217 9.23 -8.98 -10.20
CA TRP A 217 8.96 -7.83 -9.35
C TRP A 217 7.73 -8.12 -8.50
N GLU A 218 7.82 -7.87 -7.20
CA GLU A 218 6.73 -8.09 -6.24
C GLU A 218 6.49 -6.81 -5.45
N GLY A 219 5.70 -5.89 -6.01
CA GLY A 219 5.46 -4.58 -5.39
C GLY A 219 4.52 -4.60 -4.19
N ASN A 220 3.75 -5.68 -4.01
CA ASN A 220 2.78 -5.78 -2.91
C ASN A 220 3.44 -6.08 -1.56
N GLU A 221 4.44 -6.94 -1.52
CA GLU A 221 5.10 -7.33 -0.26
C GLU A 221 5.76 -6.11 0.43
N PRO A 222 6.56 -5.27 -0.24
CA PRO A 222 7.13 -4.06 0.36
C PRO A 222 6.07 -3.10 0.90
N ARG A 223 4.92 -2.97 0.21
CA ARG A 223 3.81 -2.13 0.66
C ARG A 223 3.16 -2.66 1.93
N ARG A 224 2.99 -3.98 2.03
CA ARG A 224 2.45 -4.67 3.21
C ARG A 224 3.39 -4.49 4.41
N ASP A 225 4.68 -4.67 4.20
CA ASP A 225 5.70 -4.48 5.23
C ASP A 225 5.77 -3.03 5.70
N ALA A 226 5.68 -2.08 4.77
CA ALA A 226 5.61 -0.66 5.08
C ALA A 226 4.35 -0.30 5.90
N ALA A 227 3.18 -0.85 5.56
CA ALA A 227 1.96 -0.66 6.37
C ALA A 227 2.15 -1.18 7.80
N ALA A 228 2.74 -2.37 7.97
CA ALA A 228 3.02 -2.94 9.28
C ALA A 228 4.04 -2.10 10.07
N ALA A 229 5.09 -1.60 9.41
CA ALA A 229 6.09 -0.72 10.02
C ALA A 229 5.46 0.59 10.51
N LEU A 230 4.65 1.27 9.68
CA LEU A 230 3.94 2.49 10.07
C LEU A 230 3.04 2.27 11.29
N GLY A 231 2.36 1.12 11.36
CA GLY A 231 1.56 0.75 12.53
C GLY A 231 2.39 0.52 13.80
N ARG A 232 3.61 -0.03 13.69
CA ARG A 232 4.52 -0.17 14.84
C ARG A 232 5.06 1.18 15.31
N LEU A 233 5.34 2.09 14.37
CA LEU A 233 5.83 3.45 14.69
C LEU A 233 4.74 4.31 15.33
N GLY A 234 3.47 4.10 14.97
CA GLY A 234 2.34 4.77 15.61
C GLY A 234 2.26 6.28 15.33
N ASP A 235 3.01 6.80 14.36
CA ASP A 235 3.01 8.23 14.03
C ASP A 235 1.70 8.62 13.32
N PRO A 236 0.92 9.57 13.86
CA PRO A 236 -0.33 10.05 13.25
C PRO A 236 -0.15 10.61 11.83
N ALA A 237 1.03 11.07 11.45
CA ALA A 237 1.32 11.52 10.08
C ALA A 237 1.11 10.42 9.02
N ALA A 238 1.17 9.14 9.43
CA ALA A 238 0.90 8.00 8.57
C ALA A 238 -0.60 7.80 8.27
N GLY A 239 -1.49 8.32 9.11
CA GLY A 239 -2.94 8.11 9.07
C GLY A 239 -3.55 8.31 7.68
N PRO A 240 -3.35 9.48 7.03
CA PRO A 240 -3.88 9.72 5.68
C PRO A 240 -3.35 8.75 4.62
N ALA A 241 -2.09 8.34 4.70
CA ALA A 241 -1.49 7.40 3.75
C ALA A 241 -2.09 6.00 3.93
N LEU A 242 -2.22 5.53 5.17
CA LEU A 242 -2.85 4.25 5.49
C LEU A 242 -4.34 4.24 5.13
N ALA A 243 -5.07 5.33 5.38
CA ALA A 243 -6.48 5.45 5.03
C ALA A 243 -6.71 5.36 3.50
N SER A 244 -5.78 5.89 2.69
CA SER A 244 -5.86 5.78 1.22
C SER A 244 -5.78 4.33 0.73
N VAL A 245 -5.10 3.47 1.48
CA VAL A 245 -4.89 2.05 1.15
C VAL A 245 -6.15 1.22 1.39
N LEU A 246 -7.13 1.69 2.16
CA LEU A 246 -8.40 0.99 2.37
C LEU A 246 -9.19 0.72 1.07
N LYS A 247 -8.84 1.43 -0.02
CA LYS A 247 -9.41 1.29 -1.37
C LYS A 247 -8.57 0.41 -2.31
N ASP A 248 -7.45 -0.13 -1.83
CA ASP A 248 -6.56 -0.98 -2.63
C ASP A 248 -7.23 -2.33 -2.96
N LYS A 249 -6.79 -2.95 -4.06
CA LYS A 249 -7.28 -4.26 -4.50
C LYS A 249 -6.62 -5.41 -3.74
N ASP A 250 -5.43 -5.18 -3.18
CA ASP A 250 -4.72 -6.17 -2.38
C ASP A 250 -5.32 -6.25 -0.97
N THR A 251 -6.12 -7.28 -0.71
CA THR A 251 -6.83 -7.45 0.57
C THR A 251 -5.89 -7.66 1.75
N ALA A 252 -4.73 -8.29 1.54
CA ALA A 252 -3.72 -8.46 2.58
C ALA A 252 -3.07 -7.12 2.97
N LEU A 253 -2.85 -6.24 1.98
CA LEU A 253 -2.39 -4.88 2.23
C LEU A 253 -3.47 -4.06 2.96
N VAL A 254 -4.74 -4.18 2.55
CA VAL A 254 -5.86 -3.51 3.22
C VAL A 254 -5.97 -3.95 4.68
N ALA A 255 -5.88 -5.25 4.98
CA ALA A 255 -5.92 -5.78 6.34
C ALA A 255 -4.80 -5.19 7.21
N ARG A 256 -3.56 -5.17 6.70
CA ARG A 256 -2.43 -4.54 7.41
C ARG A 256 -2.61 -3.04 7.61
N ALA A 257 -3.19 -2.33 6.65
CA ALA A 257 -3.49 -0.91 6.80
C ALA A 257 -4.55 -0.65 7.88
N ILE A 258 -5.57 -1.51 7.99
CA ILE A 258 -6.60 -1.42 9.05
C ILE A 258 -5.96 -1.59 10.44
N GLU A 259 -5.15 -2.63 10.64
CA GLU A 259 -4.44 -2.83 11.90
C GLU A 259 -3.51 -1.66 12.23
N ALA A 260 -2.79 -1.16 11.22
CA ALA A 260 -1.90 -0.02 11.39
C ALA A 260 -2.66 1.24 11.80
N LEU A 261 -3.83 1.52 11.20
CA LEU A 261 -4.68 2.65 11.59
C LEU A 261 -5.14 2.55 13.06
N ALA A 262 -5.51 1.35 13.52
CA ALA A 262 -5.88 1.12 14.91
C ALA A 262 -4.71 1.37 15.88
N ARG A 263 -3.49 0.96 15.51
CA ARG A 263 -2.27 1.20 16.31
C ARG A 263 -1.87 2.67 16.31
N VAL A 264 -2.01 3.37 15.18
CA VAL A 264 -1.77 4.81 15.06
C VAL A 264 -2.76 5.61 15.91
N GLY A 265 -4.01 5.15 16.04
CA GLY A 265 -4.99 5.75 16.94
C GLY A 265 -5.58 7.09 16.46
N ASP A 266 -5.43 7.42 15.17
CA ASP A 266 -6.00 8.65 14.60
C ASP A 266 -7.53 8.52 14.45
N ALA A 267 -8.30 9.30 15.19
CA ALA A 267 -9.76 9.32 15.15
C ALA A 267 -10.31 9.61 13.74
N LYS A 268 -9.54 10.29 12.87
CA LYS A 268 -9.92 10.53 11.47
C LYS A 268 -10.00 9.24 10.65
N ALA A 269 -9.43 8.14 11.13
CA ALA A 269 -9.53 6.83 10.51
C ALA A 269 -10.88 6.15 10.72
N ILE A 270 -11.66 6.57 11.73
CA ILE A 270 -12.89 5.88 12.13
C ILE A 270 -13.92 5.86 11.00
N GLY A 271 -14.28 7.00 10.42
CA GLY A 271 -15.23 7.07 9.30
C GLY A 271 -14.82 6.15 8.11
N PRO A 272 -13.60 6.29 7.57
CA PRO A 272 -13.09 5.38 6.54
C PRO A 272 -13.13 3.89 6.91
N LEU A 273 -12.88 3.53 8.17
CA LEU A 273 -13.01 2.16 8.67
C LEU A 273 -14.48 1.71 8.72
N VAL A 274 -15.39 2.55 9.22
CA VAL A 274 -16.83 2.25 9.26
C VAL A 274 -17.35 1.87 7.87
N CYS A 275 -16.99 2.61 6.80
CA CYS A 275 -17.38 2.27 5.42
C CYS A 275 -16.99 0.85 4.97
N ARG A 276 -15.99 0.24 5.63
CA ARG A 276 -15.44 -1.09 5.32
C ARG A 276 -16.05 -2.21 6.18
N LEU A 277 -16.92 -1.92 7.15
CA LEU A 277 -17.61 -2.93 7.98
C LEU A 277 -18.48 -3.91 7.18
N GLY A 278 -18.83 -3.55 5.94
CA GLY A 278 -19.55 -4.43 5.02
C GLY A 278 -18.68 -5.34 4.14
N ASP A 279 -17.34 -5.27 4.23
CA ASP A 279 -16.47 -6.02 3.31
C ASP A 279 -16.20 -7.46 3.78
N THR A 280 -16.74 -8.43 3.04
CA THR A 280 -16.62 -9.86 3.30
C THR A 280 -15.45 -10.54 2.58
N LYS A 281 -14.65 -9.80 1.79
CA LYS A 281 -13.47 -10.38 1.13
C LYS A 281 -12.47 -10.87 2.17
N ALA A 282 -11.91 -12.06 1.94
CA ALA A 282 -10.85 -12.61 2.78
C ALA A 282 -9.50 -11.90 2.55
N ALA A 283 -8.75 -11.68 3.62
CA ALA A 283 -7.34 -11.33 3.59
C ALA A 283 -6.46 -12.59 3.42
N ASP A 284 -5.14 -12.45 3.52
CA ASP A 284 -4.17 -13.55 3.46
C ASP A 284 -4.28 -14.51 4.65
N ASP A 285 -4.78 -14.05 5.80
CA ASP A 285 -5.04 -14.88 6.99
C ASP A 285 -6.37 -15.67 6.92
N GLY A 286 -7.14 -15.50 5.83
CA GLY A 286 -8.45 -16.13 5.64
C GLY A 286 -9.61 -15.44 6.38
N ARG A 287 -9.35 -14.46 7.25
CA ARG A 287 -10.41 -13.68 7.91
C ARG A 287 -10.96 -12.61 6.95
N PRO A 288 -12.26 -12.31 6.98
CA PRO A 288 -12.82 -11.26 6.16
C PRO A 288 -12.37 -9.87 6.63
N ILE A 289 -12.32 -8.91 5.71
CA ILE A 289 -11.92 -7.53 6.02
C ILE A 289 -12.79 -6.91 7.13
N ARG A 290 -14.10 -7.16 7.13
CA ARG A 290 -15.01 -6.63 8.16
C ARG A 290 -14.61 -7.02 9.59
N ASP A 291 -13.97 -8.18 9.78
CA ASP A 291 -13.57 -8.64 11.12
C ASP A 291 -12.34 -7.85 11.59
N HIS A 292 -11.37 -7.60 10.70
CA HIS A 292 -10.26 -6.68 10.96
C HIS A 292 -10.75 -5.27 11.28
N VAL A 293 -11.75 -4.78 10.54
CA VAL A 293 -12.36 -3.47 10.77
C VAL A 293 -13.06 -3.42 12.12
N ALA A 294 -13.83 -4.44 12.46
CA ALA A 294 -14.53 -4.54 13.74
C ALA A 294 -13.55 -4.54 14.92
N ASP A 295 -12.45 -5.28 14.82
CA ASP A 295 -11.38 -5.30 15.82
C ASP A 295 -10.74 -3.91 15.97
N ALA A 296 -10.39 -3.28 14.84
CA ALA A 296 -9.81 -1.94 14.80
C ALA A 296 -10.73 -0.87 15.41
N LEU A 297 -12.00 -0.87 15.04
CA LEU A 297 -13.00 0.07 15.56
C LEU A 297 -13.24 -0.12 17.05
N ARG A 298 -13.28 -1.36 17.55
CA ARG A 298 -13.34 -1.64 19.00
C ARG A 298 -12.13 -1.08 19.74
N GLN A 299 -10.93 -1.25 19.18
CA GLN A 299 -9.70 -0.67 19.75
C GLN A 299 -9.76 0.87 19.78
N LEU A 300 -10.41 1.49 18.79
CA LEU A 300 -10.61 2.94 18.72
C LEU A 300 -11.80 3.45 19.56
N GLY A 301 -12.50 2.57 20.29
CA GLY A 301 -13.61 2.93 21.18
C GLY A 301 -15.02 2.82 20.55
N GLU A 302 -15.12 2.43 19.28
CA GLU A 302 -16.37 2.35 18.53
C GLU A 302 -17.08 0.99 18.65
N GLY A 303 -16.96 0.33 19.79
CA GLY A 303 -17.55 -1.00 20.02
C GLY A 303 -19.08 -1.01 19.93
N VAL A 304 -19.73 0.06 20.40
CA VAL A 304 -21.20 0.19 20.35
C VAL A 304 -21.69 0.26 18.89
N LEU A 305 -21.00 1.02 18.03
CA LEU A 305 -21.30 1.08 16.60
C LEU A 305 -21.12 -0.29 15.95
N VAL A 306 -19.99 -0.95 16.22
CA VAL A 306 -19.68 -2.28 15.64
C VAL A 306 -20.78 -3.28 16.00
N ASP A 307 -21.17 -3.33 17.27
CA ASP A 307 -22.20 -4.26 17.74
C ASP A 307 -23.58 -3.92 17.15
N ALA A 308 -23.92 -2.62 17.03
CA ALA A 308 -25.15 -2.20 16.36
C ALA A 308 -25.19 -2.61 14.88
N PHE A 309 -24.08 -2.44 14.16
CA PHE A 309 -23.97 -2.82 12.76
C PHE A 309 -24.04 -4.34 12.55
N LEU A 310 -23.30 -5.11 13.35
CA LEU A 310 -23.27 -6.58 13.23
C LEU A 310 -24.60 -7.22 13.64
N SER A 311 -25.28 -6.70 14.68
CA SER A 311 -26.65 -7.11 15.01
C SER A 311 -27.61 -6.86 13.85
N ALA A 312 -27.52 -5.68 13.22
CA ALA A 312 -28.36 -5.34 12.07
C ALA A 312 -28.09 -6.25 10.87
N ALA A 313 -26.83 -6.63 10.61
CA ALA A 313 -26.48 -7.62 9.58
C ALA A 313 -27.05 -9.02 9.87
N GLY A 314 -27.28 -9.34 11.14
CA GLY A 314 -27.96 -10.56 11.61
C GLY A 314 -29.49 -10.48 11.66
N GLY A 315 -30.08 -9.32 11.35
CA GLY A 315 -31.54 -9.11 11.33
C GLY A 315 -32.12 -8.40 12.57
N ASP A 316 -31.30 -8.03 13.56
CA ASP A 316 -31.73 -7.22 14.71
C ASP A 316 -31.35 -5.74 14.51
N PHE A 317 -32.34 -4.92 14.20
CA PHE A 317 -32.16 -3.50 13.89
C PHE A 317 -32.33 -2.58 15.11
N ALA A 318 -32.66 -3.10 16.29
CA ALA A 318 -33.02 -2.28 17.44
C ALA A 318 -31.87 -1.36 17.88
N ARG A 319 -30.66 -1.92 17.97
CA ARG A 319 -29.45 -1.18 18.35
C ARG A 319 -29.09 -0.11 17.33
N LEU A 320 -29.21 -0.44 16.04
CA LEU A 320 -28.88 0.50 14.97
C LEU A 320 -29.90 1.64 14.85
N LYS A 321 -31.18 1.38 15.13
CA LYS A 321 -32.22 2.43 15.20
C LYS A 321 -32.02 3.41 16.34
N ALA A 322 -31.52 2.91 17.48
CA ALA A 322 -31.24 3.73 18.66
C ALA A 322 -29.86 4.42 18.59
N TYR A 323 -29.07 4.15 17.56
CA TYR A 323 -27.72 4.72 17.43
C TYR A 323 -27.79 6.18 17.00
N ASP A 324 -27.25 7.08 17.84
CA ASP A 324 -27.22 8.54 17.65
C ASP A 324 -25.77 9.07 17.50
N GLY A 325 -24.86 8.25 16.98
CA GLY A 325 -23.46 8.64 16.81
C GLY A 325 -23.17 9.33 15.47
N GLU A 326 -21.95 9.86 15.36
CA GLU A 326 -21.53 10.77 14.26
C GLU A 326 -21.41 10.09 12.89
N TYR A 327 -21.28 8.76 12.82
CA TYR A 327 -20.94 8.00 11.61
C TYR A 327 -22.15 7.52 10.78
N ARG A 328 -23.26 8.28 10.77
CA ARG A 328 -24.50 7.87 10.08
C ARG A 328 -24.26 7.61 8.58
N GLU A 329 -23.55 8.51 7.90
CA GLU A 329 -23.31 8.39 6.46
C GLU A 329 -22.45 7.17 6.13
N GLU A 330 -21.43 6.90 6.93
CA GLU A 330 -20.52 5.77 6.77
C GLU A 330 -21.21 4.44 7.10
N ILE A 331 -22.10 4.41 8.10
CA ILE A 331 -22.96 3.25 8.39
C ILE A 331 -23.84 2.93 7.17
N ILE A 332 -24.46 3.94 6.58
CA ILE A 332 -25.30 3.78 5.39
C ILE A 332 -24.47 3.24 4.22
N GLU A 333 -23.27 3.79 4.01
CA GLU A 333 -22.35 3.28 3.00
C GLU A 333 -21.93 1.82 3.27
N ALA A 334 -21.59 1.49 4.50
CA ALA A 334 -21.22 0.14 4.91
C ALA A 334 -22.37 -0.87 4.70
N LEU A 335 -23.61 -0.49 5.02
CA LEU A 335 -24.80 -1.29 4.75
C LEU A 335 -24.99 -1.48 3.25
N CYS A 336 -24.90 -0.42 2.43
CA CYS A 336 -24.94 -0.55 0.98
C CYS A 336 -23.84 -1.48 0.45
N ASN A 337 -22.62 -1.38 0.99
CA ASN A 337 -21.48 -2.21 0.60
C ASN A 337 -21.66 -3.68 0.99
N SER A 338 -22.44 -3.97 2.04
CA SER A 338 -22.75 -5.33 2.48
C SER A 338 -23.87 -6.00 1.66
N ILE A 339 -24.59 -5.25 0.83
CA ILE A 339 -25.59 -5.80 -0.09
C ILE A 339 -24.86 -6.62 -1.18
N ARG A 340 -24.89 -7.94 -1.00
CA ARG A 340 -24.26 -8.95 -1.86
C ARG A 340 -25.26 -10.07 -2.16
N TRP A 341 -24.98 -10.88 -3.18
CA TRP A 341 -25.80 -12.03 -3.55
C TRP A 341 -25.97 -13.01 -2.37
N ARG A 342 -27.22 -13.46 -2.10
CA ARG A 342 -27.64 -14.42 -1.03
C ARG A 342 -27.62 -13.94 0.44
N SER A 343 -27.25 -12.70 0.75
CA SER A 343 -27.30 -12.19 2.15
C SER A 343 -27.66 -10.70 2.24
N ALA A 344 -28.44 -10.21 1.27
CA ALA A 344 -28.76 -8.78 1.12
C ALA A 344 -29.99 -8.30 1.89
N GLU A 345 -30.80 -9.21 2.44
CA GLU A 345 -32.09 -8.88 3.04
C GLU A 345 -31.91 -8.00 4.28
N HIS A 346 -31.05 -8.41 5.21
CA HIS A 346 -30.84 -7.65 6.45
C HIS A 346 -30.23 -6.27 6.22
N PRO A 347 -29.18 -6.08 5.38
CA PRO A 347 -28.68 -4.74 5.12
C PRO A 347 -29.68 -3.79 4.44
N ALA A 348 -30.46 -4.28 3.48
CA ALA A 348 -31.50 -3.49 2.82
C ALA A 348 -32.63 -3.10 3.82
N ASN A 349 -33.04 -4.05 4.66
CA ASN A 349 -34.02 -3.81 5.72
C ASN A 349 -33.49 -2.82 6.76
N ALA A 350 -32.24 -2.96 7.19
CA ALA A 350 -31.59 -2.04 8.12
C ALA A 350 -31.65 -0.59 7.61
N LEU A 351 -31.36 -0.37 6.33
CA LEU A 351 -31.45 0.96 5.70
C LEU A 351 -32.87 1.55 5.77
N ALA A 352 -33.90 0.73 5.53
CA ALA A 352 -35.30 1.15 5.65
C ALA A 352 -35.69 1.45 7.10
N GLU A 353 -35.24 0.63 8.05
CA GLU A 353 -35.50 0.75 9.49
C GLU A 353 -34.87 2.01 10.11
N ILE A 354 -33.67 2.41 9.66
CA ILE A 354 -33.03 3.66 10.10
C ILE A 354 -33.45 4.89 9.27
N HIS A 355 -34.43 4.71 8.38
CA HIS A 355 -34.97 5.75 7.51
C HIS A 355 -33.90 6.46 6.67
N ALA A 356 -32.93 5.72 6.12
CA ALA A 356 -31.84 6.25 5.31
C ALA A 356 -32.30 6.67 3.90
N VAL A 357 -33.06 7.77 3.78
CA VAL A 357 -33.54 8.29 2.49
C VAL A 357 -32.37 8.65 1.57
N GLU A 358 -31.27 9.13 2.14
CA GLU A 358 -29.99 9.38 1.48
C GLU A 358 -29.37 8.14 0.78
N ALA A 359 -29.79 6.92 1.12
CA ALA A 359 -29.32 5.69 0.48
C ALA A 359 -29.98 5.44 -0.90
N LEU A 360 -31.08 6.12 -1.23
CA LEU A 360 -31.88 5.87 -2.43
C LEU A 360 -31.07 5.84 -3.75
N PRO A 361 -30.15 6.79 -4.02
CA PRO A 361 -29.35 6.76 -5.25
C PRO A 361 -28.48 5.49 -5.35
N ARG A 362 -27.85 5.10 -4.23
CA ARG A 362 -27.01 3.88 -4.17
C ARG A 362 -27.85 2.61 -4.31
N LEU A 363 -28.99 2.54 -3.63
CA LEU A 363 -29.91 1.39 -3.72
C LEU A 363 -30.46 1.20 -5.13
N ARG A 364 -30.79 2.29 -5.85
CA ARG A 364 -31.22 2.22 -7.25
C ARG A 364 -30.13 1.65 -8.15
N ALA A 365 -28.88 2.10 -7.99
CA ALA A 365 -27.74 1.56 -8.73
C ALA A 365 -27.53 0.06 -8.45
N ILE A 366 -27.67 -0.36 -7.18
CA ILE A 366 -27.61 -1.77 -6.78
C ILE A 366 -28.73 -2.57 -7.45
N LEU A 367 -29.97 -2.07 -7.44
CA LEU A 367 -31.11 -2.73 -8.06
C LEU A 367 -30.92 -2.92 -9.58
N THR A 368 -30.36 -1.92 -10.27
CA THR A 368 -30.01 -2.03 -11.69
C THR A 368 -29.01 -3.15 -11.95
N ASN A 369 -28.03 -3.35 -11.06
CA ASN A 369 -27.01 -4.40 -11.21
C ASN A 369 -27.53 -5.81 -10.94
N PHE A 370 -28.40 -5.99 -9.93
CA PHE A 370 -28.90 -7.32 -9.55
C PHE A 370 -30.20 -7.72 -10.26
N GLY A 371 -31.01 -6.75 -10.68
CA GLY A 371 -32.36 -6.98 -11.21
C GLY A 371 -33.37 -7.44 -10.13
N GLY A 372 -34.66 -7.12 -10.32
CA GLY A 372 -35.70 -7.33 -9.31
C GLY A 372 -36.25 -8.76 -9.17
N ARG A 373 -35.71 -9.75 -9.89
CA ARG A 373 -36.24 -11.13 -9.91
C ARG A 373 -35.62 -12.06 -8.87
N ASN A 374 -34.46 -11.71 -8.32
CA ASN A 374 -33.81 -12.50 -7.27
C ASN A 374 -34.13 -11.93 -5.87
N PRO A 375 -33.98 -12.72 -4.79
CA PRO A 375 -34.33 -12.29 -3.43
C PRO A 375 -33.62 -11.00 -3.00
N THR A 376 -32.34 -10.85 -3.38
CA THR A 376 -31.56 -9.63 -3.12
C THR A 376 -32.20 -8.40 -3.77
N GLY A 377 -32.57 -8.47 -5.05
CA GLY A 377 -33.22 -7.38 -5.76
C GLY A 377 -34.62 -7.07 -5.23
N GLN A 378 -35.37 -8.08 -4.78
CA GLN A 378 -36.66 -7.88 -4.12
C GLN A 378 -36.52 -7.12 -2.81
N ALA A 379 -35.56 -7.50 -1.95
CA ALA A 379 -35.30 -6.80 -0.70
C ALA A 379 -34.86 -5.34 -0.93
N VAL A 380 -33.99 -5.10 -1.91
CA VAL A 380 -33.56 -3.74 -2.29
C VAL A 380 -34.74 -2.93 -2.83
N ALA A 381 -35.58 -3.50 -3.69
CA ALA A 381 -36.77 -2.84 -4.20
C ALA A 381 -37.78 -2.50 -3.09
N ASP A 382 -37.96 -3.41 -2.12
CA ASP A 382 -38.82 -3.15 -0.96
C ASP A 382 -38.28 -2.01 -0.09
N ALA A 383 -36.98 -2.02 0.21
CA ALA A 383 -36.34 -0.94 0.94
C ALA A 383 -36.50 0.42 0.23
N ILE A 384 -36.32 0.47 -1.10
CA ILE A 384 -36.56 1.69 -1.89
C ILE A 384 -38.00 2.19 -1.72
N ARG A 385 -39.00 1.31 -1.89
CA ARG A 385 -40.42 1.71 -1.73
C ARG A 385 -40.71 2.26 -0.34
N ARG A 386 -40.19 1.61 0.71
CA ARG A 386 -40.38 2.05 2.11
C ARG A 386 -39.74 3.41 2.37
N LEU A 387 -38.55 3.65 1.82
CA LEU A 387 -37.84 4.93 1.95
C LEU A 387 -38.51 6.06 1.15
N GLU A 388 -39.02 5.77 -0.05
CA GLU A 388 -39.76 6.75 -0.87
C GLU A 388 -41.08 7.15 -0.22
N ALA A 389 -41.84 6.17 0.30
CA ALA A 389 -43.06 6.43 1.05
C ALA A 389 -42.83 7.29 2.30
N ARG A 390 -41.64 7.19 2.90
CA ARG A 390 -41.24 8.02 4.04
C ARG A 390 -40.86 9.43 3.59
N ALA A 391 -40.12 9.56 2.49
CA ALA A 391 -39.68 10.84 1.93
C ALA A 391 -40.85 11.70 1.43
N SER A 392 -41.96 11.07 1.01
CA SER A 392 -43.16 11.76 0.54
C SER A 392 -44.11 12.22 1.67
N LEU A 393 -43.86 11.83 2.93
CA LEU A 393 -44.65 12.33 4.07
C LEU A 393 -44.31 13.81 4.34
N PRO A 394 -45.32 14.67 4.62
CA PRO A 394 -45.06 16.05 5.01
C PRO A 394 -44.17 16.07 6.26
N ARG A 395 -43.09 16.85 6.23
CA ARG A 395 -42.26 17.10 7.42
C ARG A 395 -43.20 17.62 8.50
N ALA A 396 -43.28 16.95 9.64
CA ALA A 396 -44.07 17.45 10.77
C ALA A 396 -43.65 18.90 11.00
N ALA A 397 -44.59 19.83 10.86
CA ALA A 397 -44.34 21.24 11.09
C ALA A 397 -43.63 21.35 12.44
N ALA A 398 -42.47 22.02 12.45
CA ALA A 398 -41.84 22.46 13.68
C ALA A 398 -42.96 23.04 14.54
N SER A 399 -43.14 22.47 15.73
CA SER A 399 -44.12 22.84 16.76
C SER A 399 -44.68 24.24 16.51
N ALA A 400 -45.83 24.30 15.83
CA ALA A 400 -46.57 25.53 15.74
C ALA A 400 -46.90 25.89 17.18
N ASP A 401 -46.45 27.07 17.58
CA ASP A 401 -46.86 27.74 18.81
C ASP A 401 -48.35 27.47 19.02
N VAL A 402 -48.67 26.82 20.13
CA VAL A 402 -50.04 26.79 20.63
C VAL A 402 -50.34 28.24 21.01
N GLU A 403 -50.84 28.99 20.04
CA GLU A 403 -51.50 30.26 20.25
C GLU A 403 -52.68 29.97 21.18
N VAL A 404 -52.48 30.27 22.46
CA VAL A 404 -53.54 30.22 23.47
C VAL A 404 -54.50 31.35 23.11
N ASP A 405 -55.42 31.04 22.22
CA ASP A 405 -56.47 31.97 21.84
C ASP A 405 -57.40 32.21 23.03
N THR A 406 -57.63 33.49 23.19
CA THR A 406 -58.27 34.22 24.25
C THR A 406 -59.74 33.82 24.46
N LEU A 407 -60.05 33.23 25.63
CA LEU A 407 -61.39 33.35 26.20
C LEU A 407 -61.50 34.67 27.00
N PRO A 408 -62.58 35.44 26.84
CA PRO A 408 -62.71 36.76 27.46
C PRO A 408 -62.82 36.62 28.98
N ARG A 409 -61.93 37.31 29.69
CA ARG A 409 -61.89 37.35 31.16
C ARG A 409 -63.01 38.25 31.69
N ALA A 410 -63.92 37.69 32.47
CA ALA A 410 -64.91 38.44 33.22
C ALA A 410 -64.24 39.38 34.23
N ALA A 411 -64.80 40.58 34.39
CA ALA A 411 -64.30 41.62 35.26
C ALA A 411 -64.41 41.22 36.74
N GLY A 412 -63.31 41.44 37.48
CA GLY A 412 -63.29 41.48 38.94
C GLY A 412 -62.61 40.30 39.61
N GLU A 413 -61.29 40.36 39.77
CA GLU A 413 -60.57 39.74 40.89
C GLU A 413 -59.14 40.32 41.00
N PRO A 414 -58.63 40.60 42.21
CA PRO A 414 -57.41 41.39 42.41
C PRO A 414 -56.12 40.56 42.28
N ARG A 415 -55.04 41.20 41.82
CA ARG A 415 -53.70 40.60 41.70
C ARG A 415 -53.11 40.28 43.09
N PRO A 416 -52.49 39.11 43.30
CA PRO A 416 -51.66 38.88 44.47
C PRO A 416 -50.22 39.38 44.27
N ASP A 417 -49.66 39.77 45.40
CA ASP A 417 -48.51 40.63 45.64
C ASP A 417 -47.14 39.97 45.32
N ARG A 418 -46.16 40.79 44.90
CA ARG A 418 -44.77 40.32 44.67
C ARG A 418 -44.01 40.33 45.99
N GLY A 419 -44.03 39.19 46.68
CA GLY A 419 -43.24 38.95 47.91
C GLY A 419 -42.03 38.06 47.68
N THR A 420 -40.84 38.68 47.69
CA THR A 420 -39.53 38.19 48.16
C THR A 420 -39.40 36.74 48.65
N LEU A 421 -38.55 35.95 47.98
CA LEU A 421 -37.95 34.73 48.54
C LEU A 421 -36.66 35.07 49.32
N PRO A 422 -36.45 34.56 50.54
CA PRO A 422 -35.29 34.88 51.35
C PRO A 422 -34.05 34.03 51.02
N ARG A 423 -32.88 34.67 51.13
CA ARG A 423 -31.54 34.03 51.18
C ARG A 423 -31.19 33.64 52.62
N GLY A 424 -30.48 32.52 52.78
CA GLY A 424 -29.75 32.11 53.99
C GLY A 424 -29.88 30.59 54.20
N SER A 425 -28.86 29.81 54.59
CA SER A 425 -27.57 30.15 55.19
C SER A 425 -26.69 28.89 55.24
N ARG A 426 -25.38 29.07 54.99
CA ARG A 426 -24.30 28.13 55.35
C ARG A 426 -24.24 27.95 56.87
N ALA A 427 -23.86 26.76 57.33
CA ALA A 427 -23.35 26.53 58.69
C ALA A 427 -22.00 25.77 58.66
N PRO A 428 -21.09 25.97 59.65
CA PRO A 428 -19.70 25.50 59.62
C PRO A 428 -19.37 24.39 60.66
N GLY A 429 -18.32 23.60 60.34
CA GLY A 429 -17.23 23.08 61.19
C GLY A 429 -17.41 22.44 62.59
N GLY A 430 -16.93 21.16 62.69
CA GLY A 430 -16.05 20.58 63.75
C GLY A 430 -16.68 20.14 65.10
N PRO A 431 -15.94 19.53 66.06
CA PRO A 431 -14.56 18.96 66.09
C PRO A 431 -14.57 17.44 66.49
N ARG A 432 -13.50 16.63 66.57
CA ARG A 432 -12.11 16.71 67.08
C ARG A 432 -11.23 15.68 66.37
#